data_AF-A0A4S4AMP7-F1
#
_entry.id   AF-A0A4S4AMP7-F1
#
_cell.length_a   1.000
_cell.length_b   1.000
_cell.length_c   1.000
_cell.angle_alpha   90.00
_cell.angle_beta   90.00
_cell.angle_gamma   90.00
#
_symmetry.space_group_name_H-M   'P 1'
#
loop_
_entity.id
_entity.type
_entity.pdbx_description
1 polymer ?
#
loop_
_entity_poly.entity_id
_entity_poly.type
_entity_poly.pdbx_seq_one_letter_code
_entity_poly.pdbx_strand_id
1 'polypeptide(L)'
;MVRYADLVEETATYADGVFTLGGARDARRTFAASGFVDDDRVFVRAQGADGTWEVFFAEYAAGTLMRLDVLASSVGGDAVAFAAEVVVACVRPAVSGVAVGWPGMPPAAVDGGVAIGPNAAAAAAGVAVGYEAAAGVEGGVAIGQGVKAWAPFMTSLPSGVFVLPGEQTFTNAGTPSAYILLPFSWGDYWVGGSIIGEIRIVARNDSGGSWFGTARAAVDVDTGYVTLVGGSPTVDVIDGSGGAGLSATIAAGLGGIVVNVISTTGDWEWACHMIGTGLMWVGS
;
A
#
# COMPACT_ATOMS: atom_id res chain seq x y z
N MET A 1 13.33 10.22 13.96
CA MET A 1 14.65 10.86 14.06
C MET A 1 15.10 11.12 12.64
N VAL A 2 15.06 12.37 12.17
CA VAL A 2 15.58 12.74 10.84
C VAL A 2 17.08 12.48 10.87
N ARG A 3 17.60 11.63 9.99
CA ARG A 3 19.06 11.42 9.92
C ARG A 3 19.62 12.65 9.21
N TYR A 4 20.74 13.20 9.69
CA TYR A 4 21.41 14.31 9.01
C TYR A 4 21.80 13.99 7.54
N ALA A 5 21.78 12.71 7.15
CA ALA A 5 21.93 12.24 5.76
C ALA A 5 20.76 12.60 4.82
N ASP A 6 19.62 13.03 5.37
CA ASP A 6 18.43 13.42 4.60
C ASP A 6 18.42 14.94 4.27
N LEU A 7 19.40 15.69 4.79
CA LEU A 7 19.52 17.12 4.51
C LEU A 7 20.31 17.37 3.22
N VAL A 8 19.66 18.02 2.26
CA VAL A 8 20.29 18.49 1.02
C VAL A 8 20.61 19.96 1.21
N GLU A 9 21.89 20.32 1.18
CA GLU A 9 22.33 21.71 1.38
C GLU A 9 23.55 21.99 0.50
N GLU A 10 23.42 23.01 -0.35
CA GLU A 10 24.43 23.39 -1.34
C GLU A 10 24.77 24.87 -1.23
N THR A 11 26.01 25.21 -1.61
CA THR A 11 26.33 26.58 -2.00
C THR A 11 25.67 26.86 -3.35
N ALA A 12 25.20 28.08 -3.57
CA ALA A 12 24.58 28.48 -4.82
C ALA A 12 24.92 29.95 -5.15
N THR A 13 24.80 30.30 -6.42
CA THR A 13 24.80 31.69 -6.86
C THR A 13 23.40 32.17 -7.18
N TYR A 14 23.05 33.40 -6.79
CA TYR A 14 21.74 33.98 -7.05
C TYR A 14 21.80 35.06 -8.14
N ALA A 15 20.91 34.96 -9.12
CA ALA A 15 20.66 35.99 -10.11
C ALA A 15 19.19 35.94 -10.55
N ASP A 16 18.48 37.07 -10.49
CA ASP A 16 17.14 37.26 -11.05
C ASP A 16 16.11 36.16 -10.69
N GLY A 17 16.10 35.71 -9.44
CA GLY A 17 15.18 34.66 -8.98
C GLY A 17 15.63 33.23 -9.23
N VAL A 18 16.81 33.03 -9.83
CA VAL A 18 17.40 31.72 -10.09
C VAL A 18 18.58 31.48 -9.16
N PHE A 19 18.61 30.32 -8.51
CA PHE A 19 19.71 29.85 -7.70
C PHE A 19 20.47 28.77 -8.47
N THR A 20 21.71 29.04 -8.89
CA THR A 20 22.57 28.07 -9.57
C THR A 20 23.40 27.31 -8.54
N LEU A 21 23.25 25.98 -8.49
CA LEU A 21 23.86 25.13 -7.48
C LEU A 21 25.36 24.92 -7.76
N GLY A 22 26.18 25.16 -6.75
CA GLY A 22 27.64 25.12 -6.80
C GLY A 22 28.27 23.90 -6.15
N GLY A 23 27.49 23.01 -5.52
CA GLY A 23 27.96 21.81 -4.86
C GLY A 23 27.51 21.68 -3.41
N ALA A 24 27.52 20.44 -2.91
CA ALA A 24 27.18 20.11 -1.54
C ALA A 24 28.14 20.72 -0.53
N ARG A 25 27.58 21.21 0.57
CA ARG A 25 28.37 21.50 1.77
C ARG A 25 28.87 20.21 2.40
N ASP A 26 29.94 20.32 3.18
CA ASP A 26 30.54 19.19 3.87
C ASP A 26 29.50 18.39 4.68
N ALA A 27 29.54 17.05 4.52
CA ALA A 27 28.62 16.11 5.14
C ALA A 27 27.13 16.34 4.81
N ARG A 28 26.83 16.89 3.63
CA ARG A 28 25.48 17.04 3.06
C ARG A 28 25.39 16.35 1.69
N ARG A 29 24.17 16.14 1.21
CA ARG A 29 23.93 15.59 -0.14
C ARG A 29 23.76 16.73 -1.15
N THR A 30 24.17 16.49 -2.40
CA THR A 30 23.85 17.33 -3.55
C THR A 30 22.40 17.09 -4.00
N PHE A 31 21.74 18.11 -4.54
CA PHE A 31 20.43 18.03 -5.20
C PHE A 31 20.43 17.00 -6.33
N ALA A 32 21.47 17.01 -7.17
CA ALA A 32 21.62 16.06 -8.26
C ALA A 32 21.72 14.59 -7.79
N ALA A 33 22.13 14.35 -6.54
CA ALA A 33 22.26 13.01 -5.97
C ALA A 33 21.14 12.68 -4.97
N SER A 34 20.18 13.58 -4.74
CA SER A 34 19.05 13.37 -3.83
C SER A 34 17.80 12.83 -4.53
N GLY A 35 17.85 12.65 -5.84
CA GLY A 35 16.78 12.05 -6.65
C GLY A 35 15.67 13.02 -7.02
N PHE A 36 15.94 14.33 -7.01
CA PHE A 36 15.07 15.29 -7.69
C PHE A 36 15.24 15.15 -9.20
N VAL A 37 14.15 15.33 -9.95
CA VAL A 37 14.13 15.34 -11.41
C VAL A 37 13.68 16.72 -11.90
N ASP A 38 13.99 17.05 -13.15
CA ASP A 38 13.55 18.32 -13.76
C ASP A 38 12.04 18.51 -13.59
N ASP A 39 11.64 19.75 -13.33
CA ASP A 39 10.27 20.22 -13.05
C ASP A 39 9.73 19.84 -11.65
N ASP A 40 10.53 19.20 -10.79
CA ASP A 40 10.14 18.94 -9.40
C ASP A 40 9.91 20.26 -8.62
N ARG A 41 8.78 20.34 -7.92
CA ARG A 41 8.50 21.42 -6.98
C ARG A 41 9.08 21.11 -5.61
N VAL A 42 10.00 21.96 -5.14
CA VAL A 42 10.74 21.75 -3.91
C VAL A 42 10.57 22.90 -2.93
N PHE A 43 10.52 22.57 -1.63
CA PHE A 43 10.59 23.56 -0.55
C PHE A 43 12.05 23.90 -0.26
N VAL A 44 12.40 25.18 -0.39
CA VAL A 44 13.78 25.65 -0.26
C VAL A 44 13.87 26.69 0.84
N ARG A 45 14.94 26.61 1.63
CA ARG A 45 15.41 27.69 2.50
C ARG A 45 16.71 28.24 1.92
N ALA A 46 16.70 29.48 1.45
CA ALA A 46 17.92 30.21 1.08
C ALA A 46 18.39 31.09 2.24
N GLN A 47 19.71 31.20 2.39
CA GLN A 47 20.35 32.07 3.36
C GLN A 47 21.57 32.76 2.73
N GLY A 48 21.58 34.09 2.80
CA GLY A 48 22.71 34.92 2.38
C GLY A 48 23.80 34.98 3.45
N ALA A 49 25.02 35.36 3.06
CA ALA A 49 26.14 35.53 3.98
C ALA A 49 25.93 36.66 5.01
N ASP A 50 25.08 37.64 4.68
CA ASP A 50 24.67 38.75 5.56
C ASP A 50 23.58 38.37 6.58
N GLY A 51 23.14 37.11 6.57
CA GLY A 51 22.10 36.60 7.47
C GLY A 51 20.67 36.81 6.97
N THR A 52 20.47 37.40 5.79
CA THR A 52 19.16 37.42 5.13
C THR A 52 18.71 36.01 4.80
N TRP A 53 17.42 35.75 4.88
CA TRP A 53 16.87 34.41 4.66
C TRP A 53 15.50 34.46 4.00
N GLU A 54 15.20 33.41 3.25
CA GLU A 54 13.93 33.21 2.57
C GLU A 54 13.56 31.73 2.58
N VAL A 55 12.28 31.43 2.75
CA VAL A 55 11.67 30.11 2.54
C VAL A 55 10.68 30.25 1.40
N PHE A 56 10.80 29.41 0.37
CA PHE A 56 10.05 29.55 -0.88
C PHE A 56 9.82 28.20 -1.57
N PHE A 57 8.90 28.18 -2.53
CA PHE A 57 8.79 27.12 -3.52
C PHE A 57 9.71 27.40 -4.69
N ALA A 58 10.42 26.37 -5.15
CA ALA A 58 11.20 26.42 -6.36
C ALA A 58 10.86 25.28 -7.31
N GLU A 59 11.09 25.49 -8.58
CA GLU A 59 11.17 24.45 -9.59
C GLU A 59 12.62 24.04 -9.77
N TYR A 60 12.90 22.75 -9.65
CA TYR A 60 14.24 22.21 -9.92
C TYR A 60 14.42 21.97 -11.41
N ALA A 61 15.52 22.46 -11.94
CA ALA A 61 16.07 22.05 -13.22
C ALA A 61 17.53 21.66 -13.00
N ALA A 62 18.08 20.76 -13.79
CA ALA A 62 19.43 20.24 -13.58
C ALA A 62 20.49 21.34 -13.31
N GLY A 63 20.86 21.48 -12.04
CA GLY A 63 21.84 22.46 -11.55
C GLY A 63 21.28 23.83 -11.12
N THR A 64 19.96 24.06 -11.18
CA THR A 64 19.33 25.32 -10.78
C THR A 64 18.02 25.12 -10.00
N LEU A 65 17.64 26.14 -9.23
CA LEU A 65 16.33 26.27 -8.60
C LEU A 65 15.71 27.61 -9.02
N MET A 66 14.59 27.57 -9.74
CA MET A 66 13.86 28.77 -10.12
C MET A 66 12.82 29.09 -9.04
N ARG A 67 12.93 30.25 -8.40
CA ARG A 67 11.96 30.69 -7.39
C ARG A 67 10.58 30.90 -8.03
N LEU A 68 9.56 30.29 -7.42
CA LEU A 68 8.16 30.44 -7.80
C LEU A 68 7.46 31.41 -6.84
N ASP A 69 7.36 31.02 -5.57
CA ASP A 69 6.58 31.74 -4.55
C ASP A 69 7.30 31.82 -3.21
N VAL A 70 7.34 33.01 -2.61
CA VAL A 70 7.91 33.25 -1.28
C VAL A 70 6.88 32.92 -0.22
N LEU A 71 7.25 32.08 0.76
CA LEU A 71 6.39 31.68 1.88
C LEU A 71 6.68 32.50 3.13
N ALA A 72 7.96 32.76 3.39
CA ALA A 72 8.40 33.58 4.51
C ALA A 72 9.79 34.13 4.20
N SER A 73 10.09 35.33 4.71
CA SER A 73 11.42 35.93 4.51
C SER A 73 11.80 36.88 5.64
N SER A 74 13.09 37.21 5.73
CA SER A 74 13.61 38.23 6.62
C SER A 74 13.15 39.66 6.28
N VAL A 75 12.48 39.86 5.14
CA VAL A 75 12.00 41.16 4.66
C VAL A 75 10.47 41.25 4.63
N GLY A 76 9.79 40.50 5.51
CA GLY A 76 8.34 40.63 5.70
C GLY A 76 7.49 39.83 4.72
N GLY A 77 8.03 38.75 4.15
CA GLY A 77 7.31 37.88 3.20
C GLY A 77 7.56 38.22 1.73
N ASP A 78 8.22 39.34 1.45
CA ASP A 78 8.68 39.68 0.11
C ASP A 78 9.93 38.89 -0.29
N ALA A 79 10.18 38.82 -1.59
CA ALA A 79 11.38 38.23 -2.16
C ALA A 79 12.65 38.96 -1.69
N VAL A 80 13.60 38.20 -1.15
CA VAL A 80 14.92 38.72 -0.78
C VAL A 80 15.74 38.91 -2.06
N ALA A 81 16.32 40.10 -2.20
CA ALA A 81 17.35 40.37 -3.19
C ALA A 81 18.70 39.92 -2.62
N PHE A 82 18.98 38.62 -2.71
CA PHE A 82 20.22 38.06 -2.20
C PHE A 82 21.44 38.64 -2.92
N ALA A 83 22.56 38.74 -2.19
CA ALA A 83 23.86 38.89 -2.81
C ALA A 83 24.19 37.63 -3.64
N ALA A 84 25.22 37.72 -4.50
CA ALA A 84 25.52 36.68 -5.46
C ALA A 84 25.79 35.29 -4.84
N GLU A 85 26.22 35.19 -3.58
CA GLU A 85 26.47 33.90 -2.91
C GLU A 85 25.41 33.61 -1.83
N VAL A 86 24.86 32.40 -1.90
CA VAL A 86 23.78 31.92 -1.02
C VAL A 86 23.99 30.46 -0.67
N VAL A 87 23.48 30.04 0.49
CA VAL A 87 23.33 28.63 0.85
C VAL A 87 21.87 28.27 0.71
N VAL A 88 21.58 27.24 -0.08
CA VAL A 88 20.24 26.70 -0.25
C VAL A 88 20.16 25.35 0.44
N ALA A 89 19.13 25.16 1.25
CA ALA A 89 18.81 23.87 1.85
C ALA A 89 17.39 23.46 1.44
N CYS A 90 17.20 22.19 1.13
CA CYS A 90 15.89 21.59 1.02
C CYS A 90 15.81 20.34 1.90
N VAL A 91 14.59 20.07 2.37
CA VAL A 91 14.26 18.76 2.91
C VAL A 91 13.46 18.09 1.82
N ARG A 92 13.98 16.99 1.28
CA ARG A 92 13.15 16.15 0.42
C ARG A 92 11.95 15.72 1.27
N PRO A 93 10.70 16.03 0.87
CA PRO A 93 9.54 15.47 1.57
C PRO A 93 9.70 13.95 1.58
N ALA A 94 9.26 13.27 2.63
CA ALA A 94 9.25 11.81 2.64
C ALA A 94 8.24 11.31 1.59
N VAL A 95 8.64 11.31 0.31
CA VAL A 95 7.86 10.79 -0.83
C VAL A 95 8.15 9.31 -1.07
N SER A 96 9.21 8.79 -0.47
CA SER A 96 9.57 7.37 -0.54
C SER A 96 9.33 6.72 0.82
N GLY A 97 8.77 5.50 0.81
CA GLY A 97 8.13 4.85 1.95
C GLY A 97 8.90 4.88 3.28
N VAL A 98 8.16 4.70 4.38
CA VAL A 98 8.74 4.68 5.72
C VAL A 98 9.36 3.32 5.99
N ALA A 99 10.69 3.24 6.12
CA ALA A 99 11.41 2.01 6.42
C ALA A 99 12.16 2.13 7.76
N VAL A 100 11.75 1.38 8.79
CA VAL A 100 12.36 1.40 10.15
C VAL A 100 12.76 -0.01 10.56
N GLY A 101 14.05 -0.30 10.72
CA GLY A 101 14.50 -1.66 11.09
C GLY A 101 15.85 -1.69 11.79
N TRP A 102 16.43 -2.89 11.86
CA TRP A 102 17.65 -3.15 12.63
C TRP A 102 18.91 -3.12 11.75
N PRO A 103 20.09 -2.75 12.31
CA PRO A 103 21.35 -2.87 11.60
C PRO A 103 21.57 -4.29 11.08
N GLY A 104 21.88 -4.45 9.79
CA GLY A 104 22.12 -5.74 9.14
C GLY A 104 20.88 -6.48 8.60
N MET A 105 19.67 -5.98 8.88
CA MET A 105 18.40 -6.53 8.37
C MET A 105 17.50 -5.38 7.90
N PRO A 106 17.88 -4.68 6.81
CA PRO A 106 17.20 -3.46 6.39
C PRO A 106 15.78 -3.78 5.88
N PRO A 107 14.76 -3.03 6.32
CA PRO A 107 13.45 -3.07 5.72
C PRO A 107 13.46 -2.37 4.36
N ALA A 108 12.52 -2.75 3.50
CA ALA A 108 12.31 -2.15 2.19
C ALA A 108 10.88 -1.61 2.08
N ALA A 109 10.72 -0.33 1.76
CA ALA A 109 9.44 0.25 1.42
C ALA A 109 9.58 0.97 0.08
N VAL A 110 8.63 0.75 -0.83
CA VAL A 110 8.50 1.57 -2.06
C VAL A 110 7.59 2.78 -1.79
N ASP A 111 7.37 3.63 -2.79
CA ASP A 111 6.63 4.89 -2.63
C ASP A 111 5.23 4.68 -2.03
N GLY A 112 4.92 5.46 -0.99
CA GLY A 112 3.70 5.35 -0.20
C GLY A 112 3.63 4.15 0.76
N GLY A 113 4.60 3.22 0.74
CA GLY A 113 4.63 2.06 1.62
C GLY A 113 5.20 2.35 3.02
N VAL A 114 4.91 1.46 3.98
CA VAL A 114 5.44 1.50 5.35
C VAL A 114 5.97 0.11 5.72
N ALA A 115 7.27 -0.02 5.98
CA ALA A 115 7.92 -1.24 6.43
C ALA A 115 8.63 -1.03 7.79
N ILE A 116 8.17 -1.69 8.84
CA ILE A 116 8.69 -1.57 10.21
C ILE A 116 9.09 -2.95 10.73
N GLY A 117 10.38 -3.17 10.96
CA GLY A 117 10.92 -4.42 11.50
C GLY A 117 12.10 -4.94 10.68
N PRO A 118 12.85 -5.92 11.21
CA PRO A 118 13.98 -6.52 10.48
C PRO A 118 13.47 -7.25 9.24
N ASN A 119 14.06 -6.97 8.07
CA ASN A 119 13.66 -7.55 6.78
C ASN A 119 12.17 -7.36 6.42
N ALA A 120 11.50 -6.36 7.00
CA ALA A 120 10.12 -6.04 6.61
C ALA A 120 10.08 -5.44 5.19
N ALA A 121 9.08 -5.80 4.38
CA ALA A 121 8.97 -5.34 3.00
C ALA A 121 7.56 -4.83 2.67
N ALA A 122 7.43 -3.62 2.14
CA ALA A 122 6.15 -3.03 1.73
C ALA A 122 6.19 -2.50 0.30
N ALA A 123 5.22 -2.93 -0.52
CA ALA A 123 4.93 -2.40 -1.84
C ALA A 123 4.14 -1.08 -1.76
N ALA A 124 3.71 -0.56 -2.92
CA ALA A 124 3.11 0.77 -3.01
C ALA A 124 1.86 0.86 -2.15
N ALA A 125 1.73 1.93 -1.36
CA ALA A 125 0.63 2.09 -0.38
C ALA A 125 0.44 0.91 0.61
N GLY A 126 1.40 -0.01 0.71
CA GLY A 126 1.33 -1.18 1.60
C GLY A 126 1.89 -0.92 2.99
N VAL A 127 1.55 -1.77 3.96
CA VAL A 127 2.02 -1.71 5.35
C VAL A 127 2.57 -3.08 5.77
N ALA A 128 3.82 -3.16 6.19
CA ALA A 128 4.45 -4.35 6.72
C ALA A 128 5.07 -4.05 8.09
N VAL A 129 4.63 -4.74 9.14
CA VAL A 129 5.10 -4.51 10.52
C VAL A 129 5.47 -5.83 11.20
N GLY A 130 6.75 -6.07 11.42
CA GLY A 130 7.27 -7.27 12.11
C GLY A 130 8.56 -7.81 11.49
N TYR A 131 9.17 -8.80 12.13
CA TYR A 131 10.34 -9.53 11.58
C TYR A 131 9.90 -10.30 10.34
N GLU A 132 10.50 -10.04 9.18
CA GLU A 132 10.17 -10.67 7.89
C GLU A 132 8.70 -10.49 7.46
N ALA A 133 8.03 -9.43 7.95
CA ALA A 133 6.68 -9.09 7.50
C ALA A 133 6.72 -8.57 6.05
N ALA A 134 5.80 -8.99 5.18
CA ALA A 134 5.83 -8.58 3.77
C ALA A 134 4.45 -8.22 3.19
N ALA A 135 4.18 -6.95 2.90
CA ALA A 135 3.07 -6.52 2.06
C ALA A 135 3.56 -6.39 0.61
N GLY A 136 3.60 -7.50 -0.13
CA GLY A 136 4.29 -7.61 -1.43
C GLY A 136 3.57 -6.98 -2.62
N VAL A 137 2.41 -6.38 -2.40
CA VAL A 137 1.50 -5.86 -3.43
C VAL A 137 0.80 -4.59 -2.95
N GLU A 138 0.22 -3.84 -3.90
CA GLU A 138 -0.37 -2.53 -3.63
C GLU A 138 -1.47 -2.58 -2.54
N GLY A 139 -1.39 -1.69 -1.55
CA GLY A 139 -2.41 -1.57 -0.50
C GLY A 139 -2.50 -2.73 0.49
N GLY A 140 -1.61 -3.73 0.42
CA GLY A 140 -1.59 -4.85 1.35
C GLY A 140 -1.13 -4.45 2.76
N VAL A 141 -1.63 -5.11 3.81
CA VAL A 141 -1.28 -4.90 5.21
C VAL A 141 -0.83 -6.23 5.83
N ALA A 142 0.41 -6.32 6.29
CA ALA A 142 0.99 -7.51 6.91
C ALA A 142 1.55 -7.15 8.29
N ILE A 143 1.00 -7.71 9.37
CA ILE A 143 1.44 -7.40 10.74
C ILE A 143 1.79 -8.71 11.46
N GLY A 144 3.02 -8.84 11.94
CA GLY A 144 3.52 -10.01 12.67
C GLY A 144 4.85 -10.55 12.16
N GLN A 145 5.38 -11.56 12.84
CA GLN A 145 6.59 -12.26 12.39
C GLN A 145 6.27 -13.18 11.19
N GLY A 146 6.98 -13.00 10.08
CA GLY A 146 6.82 -13.80 8.86
C GLY A 146 5.47 -13.65 8.16
N VAL A 147 4.64 -12.71 8.61
CA VAL A 147 3.29 -12.47 8.09
C VAL A 147 3.40 -11.77 6.75
N LYS A 148 2.60 -12.17 5.76
CA LYS A 148 2.66 -11.53 4.46
C LYS A 148 1.26 -11.29 3.89
N ALA A 149 1.10 -10.19 3.17
CA ALA A 149 -0.08 -9.82 2.41
C ALA A 149 0.28 -9.90 0.92
N TRP A 150 -0.36 -10.84 0.22
CA TRP A 150 0.01 -11.20 -1.17
C TRP A 150 -1.07 -10.84 -2.20
N ALA A 151 -2.24 -10.36 -1.74
CA ALA A 151 -3.27 -9.77 -2.59
C ALA A 151 -3.32 -8.25 -2.39
N PRO A 152 -3.65 -7.49 -3.44
CA PRO A 152 -3.97 -6.09 -3.29
C PRO A 152 -5.04 -5.90 -2.22
N PHE A 153 -4.83 -4.92 -1.33
CA PHE A 153 -5.77 -4.58 -0.24
C PHE A 153 -6.03 -5.71 0.80
N MET A 154 -5.25 -6.79 0.77
CA MET A 154 -5.32 -7.86 1.78
C MET A 154 -4.78 -7.38 3.12
N THR A 155 -5.45 -7.72 4.21
CA THR A 155 -4.88 -7.62 5.56
C THR A 155 -4.52 -9.01 6.07
N SER A 156 -3.28 -9.22 6.50
CA SER A 156 -2.79 -10.45 7.13
C SER A 156 -2.20 -10.15 8.49
N LEU A 157 -2.52 -11.00 9.46
CA LEU A 157 -2.19 -10.88 10.88
C LEU A 157 -1.46 -12.16 11.34
N PRO A 158 -0.87 -12.18 12.55
CA PRO A 158 -0.22 -13.38 13.07
C PRO A 158 -1.22 -14.55 13.19
N SER A 159 -0.70 -15.77 13.25
CA SER A 159 -1.50 -17.02 13.32
C SER A 159 -2.28 -17.35 12.04
N GLY A 160 -1.82 -16.86 10.89
CA GLY A 160 -2.40 -17.19 9.58
C GLY A 160 -3.78 -16.58 9.35
N VAL A 161 -4.17 -15.58 10.15
CA VAL A 161 -5.42 -14.84 9.97
C VAL A 161 -5.26 -13.88 8.80
N PHE A 162 -6.17 -13.94 7.86
CA PHE A 162 -6.23 -12.96 6.78
C PHE A 162 -7.65 -12.51 6.46
N VAL A 163 -7.72 -11.32 5.88
CA VAL A 163 -8.89 -10.56 5.50
C VAL A 163 -8.69 -10.11 4.06
N LEU A 164 -9.55 -10.60 3.17
CA LEU A 164 -9.62 -10.14 1.78
C LEU A 164 -10.94 -9.38 1.60
N PRO A 165 -10.91 -8.05 1.44
CA PRO A 165 -12.10 -7.31 1.06
C PRO A 165 -12.41 -7.59 -0.42
N GLY A 166 -13.59 -8.13 -0.69
CA GLY A 166 -14.13 -8.22 -2.03
C GLY A 166 -15.39 -7.37 -2.12
N GLU A 167 -15.29 -6.17 -2.70
CA GLU A 167 -16.45 -5.43 -3.17
C GLU A 167 -16.58 -5.71 -4.67
N GLN A 168 -17.66 -6.40 -5.06
CA GLN A 168 -17.97 -6.60 -6.48
C GLN A 168 -19.43 -6.25 -6.71
N THR A 169 -19.65 -5.19 -7.49
CA THR A 169 -20.97 -4.77 -7.93
C THR A 169 -21.29 -5.47 -9.25
N PHE A 170 -22.30 -6.35 -9.26
CA PHE A 170 -22.81 -6.97 -10.48
C PHE A 170 -24.20 -6.44 -10.81
N THR A 171 -24.33 -5.79 -11.95
CA THR A 171 -25.61 -5.39 -12.55
C THR A 171 -25.92 -6.34 -13.69
N ASN A 172 -26.61 -7.46 -13.44
CA ASN A 172 -27.26 -8.24 -14.50
C ASN A 172 -28.23 -9.31 -13.97
N ALA A 173 -29.33 -9.51 -14.72
CA ALA A 173 -30.44 -10.44 -14.48
C ALA A 173 -30.13 -11.95 -14.68
N GLY A 174 -28.90 -12.39 -14.41
CA GLY A 174 -28.49 -13.80 -14.38
C GLY A 174 -28.08 -14.23 -12.98
N THR A 175 -27.87 -15.53 -12.73
CA THR A 175 -27.42 -16.06 -11.43
C THR A 175 -26.11 -15.37 -11.01
N PRO A 176 -26.13 -14.43 -10.04
CA PRO A 176 -24.94 -13.66 -9.70
C PRO A 176 -23.92 -14.58 -9.02
N SER A 177 -22.69 -14.58 -9.52
CA SER A 177 -21.59 -15.38 -8.99
C SER A 177 -20.52 -14.44 -8.46
N ALA A 178 -20.23 -14.48 -7.15
CA ALA A 178 -19.14 -13.72 -6.57
C ALA A 178 -17.87 -14.57 -6.64
N TYR A 179 -16.87 -14.07 -7.36
CA TYR A 179 -15.58 -14.73 -7.48
C TYR A 179 -14.62 -14.12 -6.48
N ILE A 180 -14.34 -14.85 -5.39
CA ILE A 180 -13.18 -14.56 -4.55
C ILE A 180 -11.99 -15.30 -5.16
N LEU A 181 -11.35 -14.64 -6.12
CA LEU A 181 -10.05 -15.07 -6.61
C LEU A 181 -9.05 -14.95 -5.47
N LEU A 182 -8.73 -16.09 -4.84
CA LEU A 182 -7.50 -16.20 -4.07
C LEU A 182 -6.36 -15.92 -5.06
N PRO A 183 -5.52 -14.90 -4.85
CA PRO A 183 -4.50 -14.55 -5.83
C PRO A 183 -3.62 -15.76 -6.12
N PHE A 184 -3.32 -16.01 -7.38
CA PHE A 184 -2.39 -17.08 -7.80
C PHE A 184 -0.93 -16.80 -7.43
N SER A 185 -0.65 -15.67 -6.79
CA SER A 185 0.68 -15.25 -6.36
C SER A 185 1.09 -15.81 -5.00
N TRP A 186 0.52 -16.94 -4.57
CA TRP A 186 1.04 -17.75 -3.46
C TRP A 186 2.27 -18.55 -3.98
N GLY A 187 3.11 -17.90 -4.78
CA GLY A 187 4.21 -18.53 -5.52
C GLY A 187 5.15 -19.25 -4.58
N ASP A 188 5.56 -20.46 -4.95
CA ASP A 188 6.63 -21.34 -4.42
C ASP A 188 6.79 -21.54 -2.89
N TYR A 189 6.07 -20.79 -2.05
CA TYR A 189 6.21 -20.72 -0.59
C TYR A 189 5.02 -21.34 0.15
N TRP A 190 3.97 -21.73 -0.58
CA TRP A 190 2.74 -22.37 -0.05
C TRP A 190 2.47 -23.72 -0.73
N VAL A 191 3.51 -24.50 -1.00
CA VAL A 191 3.32 -25.87 -1.45
C VAL A 191 2.95 -26.73 -0.23
N GLY A 192 1.69 -27.14 -0.14
CA GLY A 192 1.20 -28.12 0.85
C GLY A 192 0.57 -27.53 2.13
N GLY A 193 -0.25 -26.48 2.01
CA GLY A 193 -0.98 -25.89 3.15
C GLY A 193 -2.49 -26.14 3.12
N SER A 194 -3.11 -26.23 4.30
CA SER A 194 -4.57 -26.29 4.44
C SER A 194 -5.10 -24.97 5.01
N ILE A 195 -6.20 -24.48 4.47
CA ILE A 195 -6.91 -23.27 4.90
C ILE A 195 -8.33 -23.65 5.31
N ILE A 196 -8.76 -23.19 6.47
CA ILE A 196 -10.19 -23.12 6.80
C ILE A 196 -10.63 -21.70 6.53
N GLY A 197 -11.50 -21.53 5.52
CA GLY A 197 -12.07 -20.25 5.12
C GLY A 197 -13.52 -20.11 5.55
N GLU A 198 -13.87 -18.95 6.08
CA GLU A 198 -15.23 -18.47 6.25
C GLU A 198 -15.42 -17.24 5.34
N ILE A 199 -16.42 -17.27 4.48
CA ILE A 199 -16.81 -16.15 3.64
C ILE A 199 -18.12 -15.61 4.18
N ARG A 200 -18.09 -14.35 4.61
CA ARG A 200 -19.28 -13.60 5.05
C ARG A 200 -19.77 -12.76 3.90
N ILE A 201 -21.07 -12.75 3.69
CA ILE A 201 -21.69 -12.13 2.53
C ILE A 201 -22.84 -11.27 3.03
N VAL A 202 -22.85 -10.01 2.63
CA VAL A 202 -23.96 -9.06 2.84
C VAL A 202 -24.45 -8.61 1.48
N ALA A 203 -25.77 -8.51 1.33
CA ALA A 203 -26.39 -8.09 0.09
C ALA A 203 -27.55 -7.14 0.31
N ARG A 204 -27.81 -6.32 -0.70
CA ARG A 204 -29.02 -5.52 -0.82
C ARG A 204 -29.47 -5.42 -2.27
N ASN A 205 -30.76 -5.16 -2.49
CA ASN A 205 -31.27 -4.81 -3.82
C ASN A 205 -32.07 -3.50 -3.79
N ASP A 206 -32.36 -2.98 -4.98
CA ASP A 206 -33.10 -1.73 -5.16
C ASP A 206 -34.59 -1.82 -4.76
N SER A 207 -35.11 -3.05 -4.58
CA SER A 207 -36.48 -3.28 -4.11
C SER A 207 -36.60 -3.42 -2.58
N GLY A 208 -35.54 -3.07 -1.84
CA GLY A 208 -35.53 -3.05 -0.38
C GLY A 208 -35.26 -4.42 0.28
N GLY A 209 -34.90 -5.42 -0.52
CA GLY A 209 -34.40 -6.71 -0.05
C GLY A 209 -33.00 -6.58 0.53
N SER A 210 -32.77 -7.31 1.61
CA SER A 210 -31.48 -7.44 2.28
C SER A 210 -31.21 -8.90 2.58
N TRP A 211 -29.93 -9.27 2.59
CA TRP A 211 -29.55 -10.66 2.79
C TRP A 211 -28.17 -10.77 3.49
N PHE A 212 -28.03 -11.72 4.41
CA PHE A 212 -26.80 -12.01 5.14
C PHE A 212 -26.61 -13.50 5.37
N GLY A 213 -25.37 -13.99 5.18
CA GLY A 213 -25.03 -15.36 5.53
C GLY A 213 -23.56 -15.69 5.34
N THR A 214 -23.23 -16.96 5.57
CA THR A 214 -21.86 -17.45 5.61
C THR A 214 -21.68 -18.73 4.83
N ALA A 215 -20.58 -18.81 4.11
CA ALA A 215 -20.09 -20.03 3.46
C ALA A 215 -18.77 -20.44 4.11
N ARG A 216 -18.64 -21.71 4.49
CA ARG A 216 -17.44 -22.26 5.14
C ARG A 216 -16.91 -23.45 4.40
N ALA A 217 -15.59 -23.53 4.29
CA ALA A 217 -14.93 -24.71 3.76
C ALA A 217 -13.49 -24.84 4.24
N ALA A 218 -13.05 -26.08 4.33
CA ALA A 218 -11.63 -26.40 4.36
C ALA A 218 -11.16 -26.64 2.92
N VAL A 219 -10.04 -26.01 2.55
CA VAL A 219 -9.39 -26.20 1.27
C VAL A 219 -7.91 -26.52 1.49
N ASP A 220 -7.41 -27.48 0.72
CA ASP A 220 -5.98 -27.70 0.55
C ASP A 220 -5.52 -26.87 -0.65
N VAL A 221 -4.41 -26.18 -0.46
CA VAL A 221 -3.74 -25.39 -1.49
C VAL A 221 -2.45 -26.12 -1.86
N ASP A 222 -2.41 -26.59 -3.09
CA ASP A 222 -1.23 -27.15 -3.73
C ASP A 222 -0.86 -26.31 -4.95
N THR A 223 0.35 -26.48 -5.46
CA THR A 223 0.92 -25.77 -6.60
C THR A 223 -0.05 -25.74 -7.80
N GLY A 224 -0.79 -24.63 -7.92
CA GLY A 224 -1.74 -24.39 -9.01
C GLY A 224 -3.15 -24.95 -8.81
N TYR A 225 -3.47 -25.58 -7.68
CA TYR A 225 -4.79 -26.17 -7.43
C TYR A 225 -5.30 -25.91 -6.01
N VAL A 226 -6.61 -25.67 -5.91
CA VAL A 226 -7.36 -25.63 -4.64
C VAL A 226 -8.31 -26.83 -4.62
N THR A 227 -8.20 -27.68 -3.61
CA THR A 227 -9.06 -28.87 -3.44
C THR A 227 -9.85 -28.79 -2.14
N LEU A 228 -11.11 -29.19 -2.16
CA LEU A 228 -11.93 -29.28 -0.95
C LEU A 228 -11.47 -30.41 -0.03
N VAL A 229 -11.35 -30.10 1.26
CA VAL A 229 -11.08 -31.08 2.30
C VAL A 229 -12.40 -31.41 3.01
N GLY A 230 -12.84 -32.66 2.92
CA GLY A 230 -13.99 -33.14 3.69
C GLY A 230 -15.38 -32.96 3.04
N GLY A 231 -15.47 -32.63 1.75
CA GLY A 231 -16.72 -32.59 0.99
C GLY A 231 -17.20 -31.18 0.65
N SER A 232 -18.52 -31.02 0.44
CA SER A 232 -19.13 -29.75 0.02
C SER A 232 -19.01 -28.66 1.09
N PRO A 233 -18.88 -27.38 0.71
CA PRO A 233 -18.92 -26.25 1.65
C PRO A 233 -20.22 -26.25 2.46
N THR A 234 -20.14 -25.82 3.72
CA THR A 234 -21.33 -25.54 4.54
C THR A 234 -21.82 -24.14 4.23
N VAL A 235 -23.14 -24.00 4.07
CA VAL A 235 -23.81 -22.74 3.72
C VAL A 235 -24.89 -22.47 4.74
N ASP A 236 -24.73 -21.38 5.50
CA ASP A 236 -25.68 -20.94 6.51
C ASP A 236 -26.26 -19.58 6.09
N VAL A 237 -27.58 -19.55 5.85
CA VAL A 237 -28.33 -18.31 5.66
C VAL A 237 -28.71 -17.80 7.04
N ILE A 238 -28.24 -16.62 7.40
CA ILE A 238 -28.43 -16.06 8.75
C ILE A 238 -29.65 -15.13 8.77
N ASP A 239 -29.83 -14.32 7.73
CA ASP A 239 -30.99 -13.45 7.57
C ASP A 239 -31.27 -13.16 6.09
N GLY A 240 -32.53 -12.99 5.71
CA GLY A 240 -32.92 -12.76 4.32
C GLY A 240 -34.36 -12.29 4.14
N SER A 241 -34.54 -11.24 3.34
CA SER A 241 -35.84 -10.77 2.85
C SER A 241 -35.88 -10.80 1.31
N GLY A 242 -37.07 -10.90 0.71
CA GLY A 242 -37.23 -10.76 -0.73
C GLY A 242 -36.95 -11.99 -1.60
N GLY A 243 -36.93 -13.20 -1.03
CA GLY A 243 -36.93 -14.47 -1.79
C GLY A 243 -35.58 -14.93 -2.36
N ALA A 244 -34.47 -14.29 -1.97
CA ALA A 244 -33.12 -14.73 -2.36
C ALA A 244 -32.68 -16.01 -1.63
N GLY A 245 -31.96 -16.90 -2.33
CA GLY A 245 -31.32 -18.09 -1.75
C GLY A 245 -29.79 -18.00 -1.81
N LEU A 246 -29.10 -18.48 -0.79
CA LEU A 246 -27.65 -18.66 -0.86
C LEU A 246 -27.31 -20.08 -1.24
N SER A 247 -26.39 -20.20 -2.19
CA SER A 247 -25.57 -21.39 -2.32
C SER A 247 -24.11 -20.98 -2.19
N ALA A 248 -23.24 -21.94 -1.93
CA ALA A 248 -21.82 -21.74 -2.14
C ALA A 248 -21.34 -22.98 -2.86
N THR A 249 -20.56 -22.77 -3.91
CA THR A 249 -19.98 -23.86 -4.68
C THR A 249 -18.51 -23.57 -4.81
N ILE A 250 -17.69 -24.37 -4.13
CA ILE A 250 -16.25 -24.29 -4.32
C ILE A 250 -15.91 -25.13 -5.53
N ALA A 251 -15.53 -24.47 -6.61
CA ALA A 251 -15.05 -25.13 -7.80
C ALA A 251 -13.54 -25.35 -7.68
N ALA A 252 -13.10 -26.61 -7.76
CA ALA A 252 -11.69 -26.91 -7.95
C ALA A 252 -11.29 -26.49 -9.37
N GLY A 253 -10.23 -25.68 -9.50
CA GLY A 253 -9.73 -25.20 -10.79
C GLY A 253 -8.65 -24.12 -10.64
N LEU A 254 -8.26 -23.52 -11.77
CA LEU A 254 -7.26 -22.44 -11.87
C LEU A 254 -7.74 -21.09 -11.27
N GLY A 255 -8.67 -21.08 -10.30
CA GLY A 255 -9.41 -19.86 -9.91
C GLY A 255 -9.66 -19.52 -8.43
N GLY A 256 -9.30 -20.34 -7.43
CA GLY A 256 -9.57 -20.02 -6.02
C GLY A 256 -10.97 -20.46 -5.53
N ILE A 257 -11.50 -19.81 -4.48
CA ILE A 257 -12.80 -20.17 -3.87
C ILE A 257 -13.92 -19.33 -4.50
N VAL A 258 -14.88 -19.98 -5.15
CA VAL A 258 -16.06 -19.31 -5.71
C VAL A 258 -17.24 -19.42 -4.75
N VAL A 259 -18.02 -18.34 -4.61
CA VAL A 259 -19.26 -18.35 -3.83
C VAL A 259 -20.39 -17.78 -4.67
N ASN A 260 -21.40 -18.61 -4.92
CA ASN A 260 -22.48 -18.29 -5.85
C ASN A 260 -23.77 -17.98 -5.10
N VAL A 261 -24.14 -16.70 -5.02
CA VAL A 261 -25.42 -16.33 -4.43
C VAL A 261 -26.51 -16.39 -5.48
N ILE A 262 -27.49 -17.29 -5.31
CA ILE A 262 -28.53 -17.51 -6.31
C ILE A 262 -29.75 -16.67 -5.94
N SER A 263 -29.83 -15.46 -6.50
CA SER A 263 -31.06 -14.66 -6.44
C SER A 263 -32.01 -15.06 -7.57
N THR A 264 -33.31 -15.13 -7.27
CA THR A 264 -34.35 -15.40 -8.27
C THR A 264 -34.90 -14.13 -8.94
N THR A 265 -34.66 -12.93 -8.40
CA THR A 265 -35.17 -11.65 -8.93
C THR A 265 -34.37 -10.42 -8.46
N GLY A 266 -34.18 -9.44 -9.35
CA GLY A 266 -33.66 -8.09 -9.04
C GLY A 266 -32.14 -7.92 -9.22
N ASP A 267 -31.70 -6.66 -9.31
CA ASP A 267 -30.28 -6.28 -9.27
C ASP A 267 -29.84 -6.18 -7.82
N TRP A 268 -28.72 -6.81 -7.48
CA TRP A 268 -28.23 -6.88 -6.11
C TRP A 268 -26.79 -6.37 -6.03
N GLU A 269 -26.52 -5.57 -5.01
CA GLU A 269 -25.18 -5.17 -4.59
C GLU A 269 -24.72 -6.06 -3.43
N TRP A 270 -23.45 -6.47 -3.46
CA TRP A 270 -22.91 -7.41 -2.49
C TRP A 270 -21.54 -6.96 -2.00
N ALA A 271 -21.28 -7.25 -0.73
CA ALA A 271 -19.95 -7.22 -0.16
C ALA A 271 -19.64 -8.61 0.40
N CYS A 272 -18.45 -9.11 0.10
CA CYS A 272 -17.96 -10.37 0.64
C CYS A 272 -16.64 -10.16 1.38
N HIS A 273 -16.49 -10.90 2.47
CA HIS A 273 -15.29 -10.87 3.28
C HIS A 273 -14.87 -12.30 3.59
N MET A 274 -13.68 -12.68 3.13
CA MET A 274 -13.08 -13.96 3.48
C MET A 274 -12.17 -13.80 4.71
N ILE A 275 -12.43 -14.61 5.72
CA ILE A 275 -11.61 -14.79 6.90
C ILE A 275 -11.07 -16.21 6.84
N GLY A 276 -9.76 -16.36 6.73
CA GLY A 276 -9.12 -17.67 6.71
C GLY A 276 -8.15 -17.86 7.87
N THR A 277 -7.96 -19.11 8.28
CA THR A 277 -6.81 -19.52 9.09
C THR A 277 -6.12 -20.65 8.35
N GLY A 278 -4.82 -20.53 8.14
CA GLY A 278 -4.01 -21.55 7.48
C GLY A 278 -2.97 -22.16 8.41
N LEU A 279 -2.72 -23.46 8.24
CA LEU A 279 -1.53 -24.11 8.77
C LEU A 279 -0.48 -24.17 7.67
N MET A 280 0.65 -23.55 7.92
CA MET A 280 1.80 -23.59 7.02
C MET A 280 2.75 -24.68 7.48
N TRP A 281 3.05 -25.63 6.59
CA TRP A 281 4.19 -26.51 6.79
C TRP A 281 5.45 -25.75 6.38
N VAL A 282 6.24 -25.33 7.36
CA VAL A 282 7.56 -24.75 7.09
C VAL A 282 8.51 -25.93 6.92
N GLY A 283 8.78 -26.32 5.66
CA GLY A 283 9.74 -27.37 5.36
C GLY A 283 11.11 -27.05 5.98
N SER A 284 11.67 -28.01 6.69
CA SER A 284 13.04 -27.98 7.22
C SER A 284 14.06 -28.28 6.14
#